data_AF-A0A932MWV1-F1
#
_entry.id   AF-A0A932MWV1-F1
#
_cell.length_a   1.000
_cell.length_b   1.000
_cell.length_c   1.000
_cell.angle_alpha   90.00
_cell.angle_beta   90.00
_cell.angle_gamma   90.00
#
_symmetry.space_group_name_H-M   'P 1'
#
loop_
_entity.id
_entity.type
_entity.pdbx_description
1 polymer ?
#
loop_
_entity_poly.entity_id
_entity_poly.type
_entity_poly.pdbx_seq_one_letter_code
_entity_poly.pdbx_strand_id
1 'polypeptide(L)'
;MRKLAAALVVLFSCTKSDFFVPPVVLEGAEDNRLEVSGSFCAEGAENLAAYLKIMFIVDRSNSMLETDPNNRRLAALEEVVRQFIDNPVTLELRDGVQIALVSFAGSTDTHTLNALGLPGFTKDGGKVLTALARLAQVNSLTGYDKALGTAFQLLDSDMARLEDAARERSRYEVFFVSDGSPDPCAANSNDPPSAVRAVERIVGLAPLHGVPLTFHTAFVSTPGMFTFELNNGNDQGGAKRCCLGVDRPPLSMVGDCDDDPVNAGEVTRAILREMAEAGGGTFKQFENGDSINFLDFEFAEARRLFALSYFMASNLNAVPAMDRVLADSDADGLTD
;
A
#
# COMPACT_ATOMS: atom_id res chain seq x y z
N MET A 1 0.98 -44.75 60.46
CA MET A 1 -0.26 -44.20 59.86
C MET A 1 0.15 -42.98 59.02
N ARG A 2 0.20 -43.07 57.68
CA ARG A 2 -0.83 -42.56 56.72
C ARG A 2 -1.05 -41.05 56.89
N LYS A 3 -0.92 -40.12 55.92
CA LYS A 3 -0.96 -40.07 54.43
C LYS A 3 -0.18 -38.80 53.98
N LEU A 4 0.64 -38.78 52.92
CA LEU A 4 0.33 -38.54 51.49
C LEU A 4 -0.55 -37.31 51.19
N ALA A 5 0.05 -36.27 50.58
CA ALA A 5 -0.61 -35.33 49.66
C ALA A 5 0.45 -34.74 48.70
N ALA A 6 0.20 -34.88 47.40
CA ALA A 6 1.00 -34.43 46.27
C ALA A 6 0.30 -33.26 45.55
N ALA A 7 1.05 -32.40 44.86
CA ALA A 7 0.58 -31.55 43.75
C ALA A 7 1.80 -30.98 43.00
N LEU A 8 2.21 -31.54 41.86
CA LEU A 8 1.74 -31.32 40.47
C LEU A 8 2.51 -30.20 39.76
N VAL A 9 3.57 -30.62 39.05
CA VAL A 9 4.33 -29.85 38.07
C VAL A 9 3.66 -30.05 36.70
N VAL A 10 3.35 -28.97 35.98
CA VAL A 10 2.94 -29.02 34.57
C VAL A 10 4.07 -28.40 33.75
N LEU A 11 4.91 -29.25 33.18
CA LEU A 11 5.82 -28.91 32.10
C LEU A 11 5.05 -29.02 30.78
N PHE A 12 5.06 -27.97 29.98
CA PHE A 12 4.59 -28.00 28.60
C PHE A 12 5.44 -29.00 27.80
N SER A 13 4.82 -30.11 27.43
CA SER A 13 5.40 -31.17 26.60
C SER A 13 5.20 -30.85 25.13
N CYS A 14 6.28 -30.83 24.34
CA CYS A 14 6.18 -31.13 22.91
C CYS A 14 5.72 -32.58 22.77
N THR A 15 4.50 -32.80 22.30
CA THR A 15 3.99 -34.15 22.03
C THR A 15 4.75 -34.77 20.87
N LYS A 16 5.69 -35.68 21.18
CA LYS A 16 6.19 -36.69 20.23
C LYS A 16 5.11 -37.77 20.09
N SER A 17 4.53 -37.89 18.91
CA SER A 17 3.63 -38.99 18.57
C SER A 17 4.43 -40.10 17.90
N ASP A 18 4.77 -41.15 18.63
CA ASP A 18 5.39 -42.34 18.04
C ASP A 18 4.29 -43.25 17.49
N PHE A 19 4.32 -43.46 16.17
CA PHE A 19 3.47 -44.44 15.49
C PHE A 19 3.99 -45.85 15.78
N PHE A 20 3.17 -46.67 16.45
CA PHE A 20 3.51 -48.08 16.66
C PHE A 20 3.26 -48.88 15.37
N VAL A 21 4.33 -49.34 14.74
CA VAL A 21 4.29 -50.32 13.64
C VAL A 21 4.69 -51.69 14.22
N PRO A 22 3.87 -52.75 14.06
CA PRO A 22 4.22 -54.08 14.54
C PRO A 22 5.48 -54.61 13.81
N PRO A 23 6.33 -55.42 14.47
CA PRO A 23 7.57 -55.87 13.86
C PRO A 23 7.28 -56.83 12.71
N VAL A 24 7.67 -56.43 11.50
CA VAL A 24 7.88 -57.35 10.39
C VAL A 24 9.25 -57.97 10.60
N VAL A 25 9.29 -59.29 10.82
CA VAL A 25 10.55 -60.04 10.85
C VAL A 25 11.04 -60.10 9.40
N LEU A 26 12.02 -59.25 9.09
CA LEU A 26 12.77 -59.31 7.84
C LEU A 26 14.06 -60.09 8.12
N GLU A 27 14.19 -61.27 7.53
CA GLU A 27 15.48 -61.97 7.43
C GLU A 27 16.39 -61.16 6.51
N GLY A 28 17.48 -60.63 7.06
CA GLY A 28 18.48 -59.83 6.36
C GLY A 28 18.40 -58.37 6.76
N ALA A 29 19.38 -57.92 7.54
CA ALA A 29 19.57 -56.52 7.89
C ALA A 29 20.10 -55.76 6.65
N GLU A 30 19.20 -55.36 5.77
CA GLU A 30 19.45 -54.20 4.91
C GLU A 30 18.64 -53.03 5.46
N ASP A 31 19.36 -52.14 6.16
CA ASP A 31 18.83 -50.89 6.66
C ASP A 31 18.48 -49.97 5.48
N ASN A 32 17.19 -49.98 5.13
CA ASN A 32 16.60 -49.12 4.12
C ASN A 32 15.79 -47.98 4.76
N ARG A 33 16.13 -47.54 5.98
CA ARG A 33 15.44 -46.43 6.64
C ARG A 33 16.11 -45.10 6.31
N LEU A 34 15.69 -44.50 5.19
CA LEU A 34 15.97 -43.11 4.90
C LEU A 34 14.92 -42.21 5.58
N GLU A 35 15.27 -41.59 6.69
CA GLU A 35 14.48 -40.51 7.29
C GLU A 35 15.08 -39.16 6.92
N VAL A 36 14.36 -38.39 6.09
CA VAL A 36 14.75 -37.03 5.74
C VAL A 36 14.02 -36.08 6.69
N SER A 37 14.74 -35.52 7.66
CA SER A 37 14.27 -34.43 8.50
C SER A 37 15.02 -33.15 8.13
N GLY A 38 14.30 -32.03 8.08
CA GLY A 38 14.85 -30.72 7.73
C GLY A 38 14.44 -29.70 8.76
N SER A 39 15.39 -28.87 9.18
CA SER A 39 15.09 -27.61 9.88
C SER A 39 15.36 -26.47 8.90
N PHE A 40 14.43 -25.54 8.79
CA PHE A 40 14.63 -24.34 8.01
C PHE A 40 14.91 -23.18 8.96
N CYS A 41 16.01 -22.48 8.73
CA CYS A 41 16.21 -21.15 9.27
C CYS A 41 15.81 -20.19 8.16
N ALA A 42 14.61 -19.62 8.24
CA ALA A 42 14.32 -18.43 7.46
C ALA A 42 15.32 -17.35 7.86
N GLU A 43 15.81 -16.56 6.91
CA GLU A 43 16.59 -15.36 7.24
C GLU A 43 15.81 -14.55 8.30
N GLY A 44 16.52 -14.08 9.32
CA GLY A 44 15.93 -13.23 10.35
C GLY A 44 15.21 -12.05 9.69
N ALA A 45 14.00 -11.74 10.17
CA ALA A 45 13.15 -10.65 9.67
C ALA A 45 13.86 -9.29 9.60
N GLU A 46 14.99 -9.17 10.31
CA GLU A 46 15.89 -8.02 10.39
C GLU A 46 16.46 -7.55 9.02
N ASN A 47 16.56 -8.43 8.01
CA ASN A 47 17.25 -8.11 6.73
C ASN A 47 16.35 -8.12 5.49
N LEU A 48 15.05 -8.41 5.62
CA LEU A 48 14.10 -8.43 4.50
C LEU A 48 13.03 -7.34 4.68
N ALA A 49 13.39 -6.07 4.48
CA ALA A 49 12.40 -5.00 4.45
C ALA A 49 11.51 -5.15 3.20
N ALA A 50 10.25 -5.54 3.40
CA ALA A 50 9.21 -5.28 2.42
C ALA A 50 8.92 -3.77 2.42
N TYR A 51 8.97 -3.14 1.26
CA TYR A 51 8.87 -1.68 1.18
C TYR A 51 7.45 -1.24 0.85
N LEU A 52 6.74 -0.72 1.85
CA LEU A 52 5.47 -0.04 1.62
C LEU A 52 5.76 1.43 1.27
N LYS A 53 5.45 1.81 0.05
CA LYS A 53 5.63 3.18 -0.44
C LYS A 53 4.29 3.87 -0.57
N ILE A 54 4.05 4.88 0.25
CA ILE A 54 2.78 5.61 0.29
C ILE A 54 2.98 6.97 -0.37
N MET A 55 2.19 7.30 -1.38
CA MET A 55 2.19 8.64 -1.99
C MET A 55 0.87 9.34 -1.68
N PHE A 56 0.94 10.49 -1.03
CA PHE A 56 -0.21 11.38 -0.90
C PHE A 56 -0.13 12.49 -1.94
N ILE A 57 -1.21 12.67 -2.70
CA ILE A 57 -1.43 13.76 -3.65
C ILE A 57 -2.61 14.57 -3.10
N VAL A 58 -2.32 15.72 -2.51
CA VAL A 58 -3.27 16.46 -1.68
C VAL A 58 -3.66 17.78 -2.34
N ASP A 59 -4.95 17.98 -2.54
CA ASP A 59 -5.47 19.25 -3.01
C ASP A 59 -5.29 20.34 -1.95
N ARG A 60 -4.90 21.53 -2.43
CA ARG A 60 -4.79 22.77 -1.68
C ARG A 60 -5.47 23.91 -2.43
N SER A 61 -6.47 23.62 -3.25
CA SER A 61 -7.36 24.57 -3.90
C SER A 61 -8.02 25.51 -2.87
N ASN A 62 -8.51 26.67 -3.31
CA ASN A 62 -9.16 27.62 -2.40
C ASN A 62 -10.45 27.08 -1.76
N SER A 63 -11.15 26.14 -2.41
CA SER A 63 -12.36 25.49 -1.89
C SER A 63 -12.10 24.73 -0.59
N MET A 64 -10.86 24.28 -0.37
CA MET A 64 -10.47 23.58 0.86
C MET A 64 -10.67 24.40 2.14
N LEU A 65 -10.74 25.74 2.05
CA LEU A 65 -11.08 26.58 3.20
C LEU A 65 -12.53 26.38 3.67
N GLU A 66 -13.42 26.00 2.76
CA GLU A 66 -14.84 25.77 3.05
C GLU A 66 -15.08 24.30 3.41
N THR A 67 -14.40 23.38 2.71
CA THR A 67 -14.62 21.93 2.83
C THR A 67 -13.84 21.29 3.96
N ASP A 68 -12.64 21.82 4.25
CA ASP A 68 -11.79 21.41 5.35
C ASP A 68 -11.19 22.61 6.12
N PRO A 69 -12.04 23.47 6.73
CA PRO A 69 -11.60 24.70 7.41
C PRO A 69 -10.63 24.45 8.57
N ASN A 70 -10.66 23.24 9.14
CA ASN A 70 -9.84 22.85 10.28
C ASN A 70 -8.62 22.01 9.86
N ASN A 71 -8.36 21.84 8.57
CA ASN A 71 -7.26 21.03 8.04
C ASN A 71 -7.22 19.59 8.59
N ARG A 72 -8.39 18.95 8.74
CA ARG A 72 -8.54 17.57 9.20
C ARG A 72 -7.79 16.58 8.31
N ARG A 73 -7.64 16.88 7.01
CA ARG A 73 -6.81 16.07 6.11
C ARG A 73 -5.35 16.00 6.58
N LEU A 74 -4.83 17.09 7.15
CA LEU A 74 -3.46 17.15 7.68
C LEU A 74 -3.34 16.35 8.97
N ALA A 75 -4.33 16.44 9.86
CA ALA A 75 -4.37 15.62 11.07
C ALA A 75 -4.42 14.12 10.73
N ALA A 76 -5.18 13.74 9.70
CA ALA A 76 -5.25 12.36 9.23
C ALA A 76 -3.93 11.88 8.60
N LEU A 77 -3.25 12.72 7.82
CA LEU A 77 -1.90 12.43 7.29
C LEU A 77 -0.87 12.28 8.43
N GLU A 78 -0.94 13.15 9.43
CA GLU A 78 -0.10 13.08 10.62
C GLU A 78 -0.29 11.74 11.36
N GLU A 79 -1.52 11.25 11.48
CA GLU A 79 -1.81 9.95 12.10
C GLU A 79 -1.18 8.78 11.31
N VAL A 80 -1.20 8.82 9.97
CA VAL A 80 -0.50 7.82 9.14
C VAL A 80 1.00 7.84 9.41
N VAL A 81 1.61 9.02 9.45
CA VAL A 81 3.05 9.16 9.76
C VAL A 81 3.35 8.63 11.16
N ARG A 82 2.53 8.99 12.15
CA ARG A 82 2.69 8.53 13.53
C ARG A 82 2.58 7.02 13.63
N GLN A 83 1.61 6.41 12.95
CA GLN A 83 1.35 4.98 12.98
C GLN A 83 2.43 4.14 12.27
N PHE A 84 2.88 4.58 11.10
CA PHE A 84 3.80 3.79 10.26
C PHE A 84 5.27 4.16 10.41
N ILE A 85 5.59 5.41 10.76
CA ILE A 85 6.97 5.89 10.85
C ILE A 85 7.41 6.12 12.30
N ASP A 86 6.57 6.68 13.18
CA ASP A 86 7.01 7.04 14.55
C ASP A 86 6.64 6.02 15.62
N ASN A 87 5.73 5.07 15.34
CA ASN A 87 5.27 4.08 16.31
C ASN A 87 6.39 3.06 16.64
N PRO A 88 6.82 2.95 17.91
CA PRO A 88 7.87 2.03 18.33
C PRO A 88 7.44 0.55 18.43
N VAL A 89 6.15 0.23 18.24
CA VAL A 89 5.67 -1.17 18.25
C VAL A 89 5.79 -1.79 16.85
N THR A 90 5.86 -0.98 15.80
CA THR A 90 6.03 -1.37 14.40
C THR A 90 7.48 -1.22 13.93
N LEU A 91 8.48 -1.39 14.81
CA LEU A 91 9.91 -1.18 14.51
C LEU A 91 10.40 -1.92 13.25
N GLU A 92 9.87 -3.11 12.95
CA GLU A 92 10.19 -3.87 11.72
C GLU A 92 9.56 -3.25 10.44
N LEU A 93 8.42 -2.58 10.56
CA LEU A 93 7.78 -1.85 9.45
C LEU A 93 8.42 -0.46 9.22
N ARG A 94 9.02 0.15 10.26
CA ARG A 94 9.59 1.51 10.16
C ARG A 94 10.67 1.64 9.09
N ASP A 95 11.54 0.64 8.93
CA ASP A 95 12.58 0.68 7.89
C ASP A 95 12.02 0.34 6.49
N GLY A 96 10.83 -0.26 6.42
CA GLY A 96 10.14 -0.60 5.18
C GLY A 96 9.22 0.50 4.64
N VAL A 97 8.73 1.42 5.47
CA VAL A 97 7.75 2.43 5.03
C VAL A 97 8.44 3.70 4.54
N GLN A 98 8.04 4.17 3.35
CA GLN A 98 8.46 5.47 2.82
C GLN A 98 7.26 6.26 2.33
N ILE A 99 7.24 7.56 2.59
CA ILE A 99 6.15 8.45 2.22
C ILE A 99 6.65 9.50 1.22
N ALA A 100 5.89 9.71 0.15
CA ALA A 100 6.00 10.86 -0.72
C ALA A 100 4.81 11.80 -0.52
N LEU A 101 5.07 13.10 -0.43
CA LEU A 101 4.03 14.10 -0.26
C LEU A 101 4.04 15.10 -1.41
N VAL A 102 2.96 15.10 -2.18
CA VAL A 102 2.72 16.01 -3.30
C VAL A 102 1.48 16.82 -2.98
N SER A 103 1.52 18.12 -3.27
CA SER A 103 0.36 18.98 -3.21
C SER A 103 0.04 19.59 -4.55
N PHE A 104 -1.22 19.85 -4.83
CA PHE A 104 -1.63 20.50 -6.06
C PHE A 104 -2.71 21.55 -5.84
N ALA A 105 -2.66 22.55 -6.71
CA ALA A 105 -3.71 23.53 -6.97
C ALA A 105 -3.52 23.97 -8.44
N GLY A 106 -3.38 25.26 -8.72
CA GLY A 106 -2.94 25.74 -10.04
C GLY A 106 -1.51 25.32 -10.42
N SER A 107 -0.70 24.90 -9.44
CA SER A 107 0.64 24.33 -9.59
C SER A 107 0.82 23.11 -8.69
N THR A 108 1.87 22.33 -8.93
CA THR A 108 2.25 21.19 -8.10
C THR A 108 3.53 21.46 -7.33
N ASP A 109 3.60 20.94 -6.10
CA ASP A 109 4.78 21.00 -5.26
C ASP A 109 5.02 19.62 -4.65
N THR A 110 6.27 19.15 -4.69
CA THR A 110 6.70 17.95 -3.96
C THR A 110 7.41 18.38 -2.70
N HIS A 111 6.92 17.94 -1.54
CA HIS A 111 7.39 18.41 -0.24
C HIS A 111 8.40 17.48 0.43
N THR A 112 8.54 16.26 -0.08
CA THR A 112 9.48 15.26 0.43
C THR A 112 10.65 15.05 -0.52
N LEU A 113 11.82 14.76 0.06
CA LEU A 113 13.03 14.44 -0.67
C LEU A 113 13.47 13.01 -0.34
N ASN A 114 13.92 12.29 -1.36
CA ASN A 114 14.54 10.98 -1.22
C ASN A 114 15.94 11.07 -0.60
N ALA A 115 16.58 9.91 -0.41
CA ALA A 115 17.91 9.82 0.18
C ALA A 115 19.00 10.60 -0.60
N LEU A 116 18.77 10.89 -1.88
CA LEU A 116 19.67 11.67 -2.74
C LEU A 116 19.39 13.18 -2.68
N GLY A 117 18.42 13.62 -1.88
CA GLY A 117 18.00 15.02 -1.82
C GLY A 117 17.17 15.48 -3.01
N LEU A 118 16.66 14.55 -3.83
CA LEU A 118 15.77 14.83 -4.96
C LEU A 118 14.30 14.64 -4.54
N PRO A 119 13.32 15.30 -5.19
CA PRO A 119 11.90 15.06 -4.95
C PRO A 119 11.55 13.57 -4.97
N GLY A 120 10.86 13.07 -3.94
CA GLY A 120 10.49 11.65 -3.87
C GLY A 120 10.15 11.13 -2.48
N PHE A 121 10.19 9.80 -2.33
CA PHE A 121 9.83 9.06 -1.13
C PHE A 121 10.88 9.19 -0.03
N THR A 122 10.43 9.35 1.22
CA THR A 122 11.30 9.50 2.38
C THR A 122 10.85 8.64 3.54
N LYS A 123 11.79 8.15 4.34
CA LYS A 123 11.52 7.47 5.62
C LYS A 123 11.60 8.41 6.83
N ASP A 124 11.89 9.68 6.59
CA ASP A 124 12.06 10.69 7.62
C ASP A 124 10.70 11.31 7.98
N GLY A 125 10.05 10.76 9.01
CA GLY A 125 8.74 11.22 9.49
C GLY A 125 8.76 12.70 9.88
N GLY A 126 9.86 13.17 10.48
CA GLY A 126 10.02 14.59 10.84
C GLY A 126 9.97 15.53 9.63
N LYS A 127 10.57 15.13 8.49
CA LYS A 127 10.44 15.88 7.23
C LYS A 127 9.02 15.87 6.68
N VAL A 128 8.32 14.73 6.75
CA VAL A 128 6.91 14.64 6.31
C VAL A 128 6.02 15.54 7.17
N LEU A 129 6.16 15.48 8.50
CA LEU A 129 5.38 16.30 9.43
C LEU A 129 5.65 17.81 9.23
N THR A 130 6.91 18.20 9.03
CA THR A 130 7.27 19.59 8.75
C THR A 130 6.66 20.08 7.43
N ALA A 131 6.55 19.19 6.45
CA ALA A 131 5.93 19.48 5.16
C ALA A 131 4.40 19.69 5.25
N LEU A 132 3.70 19.08 6.22
CA LEU A 132 2.25 19.25 6.38
C LEU A 132 1.86 20.73 6.58
N ALA A 133 2.69 21.54 7.23
CA ALA A 133 2.44 22.97 7.41
C ALA A 133 2.30 23.73 6.07
N ARG A 134 2.93 23.23 4.98
CA ARG A 134 2.83 23.82 3.65
C ARG A 134 1.52 23.48 2.95
N LEU A 135 0.91 22.34 3.30
CA LEU A 135 -0.38 21.92 2.76
C LEU A 135 -1.57 22.70 3.33
N ALA A 136 -1.39 23.36 4.47
CA ALA A 136 -2.38 24.28 5.03
C ALA A 136 -2.53 25.57 4.20
N GLN A 137 -1.56 25.86 3.33
CA GLN A 137 -1.59 27.05 2.47
C GLN A 137 -2.39 26.76 1.22
N VAL A 138 -3.65 27.20 1.22
CA VAL A 138 -4.50 27.11 0.05
C VAL A 138 -4.05 28.05 -1.06
N ASN A 139 -4.39 27.69 -2.30
CA ASN A 139 -4.00 28.42 -3.48
C ASN A 139 -5.00 28.16 -4.61
N SER A 140 -5.30 29.20 -5.39
CA SER A 140 -5.95 29.20 -6.71
C SER A 140 -6.81 27.96 -7.11
N LEU A 141 -6.59 27.46 -8.33
CA LEU A 141 -7.46 26.51 -9.08
C LEU A 141 -7.15 25.03 -8.75
N THR A 142 -7.87 24.09 -9.36
CA THR A 142 -7.78 22.64 -9.12
C THR A 142 -7.19 21.89 -10.33
N GLY A 143 -5.85 21.83 -10.43
CA GLY A 143 -5.12 21.25 -11.56
C GLY A 143 -4.76 19.77 -11.42
N TYR A 144 -5.70 18.88 -11.78
CA TYR A 144 -5.50 17.42 -11.74
C TYR A 144 -4.42 16.95 -12.72
N ASP A 145 -4.35 17.56 -13.89
CA ASP A 145 -3.43 17.24 -14.97
C ASP A 145 -1.96 17.28 -14.52
N LYS A 146 -1.59 18.37 -13.86
CA LYS A 146 -0.25 18.59 -13.31
C LYS A 146 0.01 17.65 -12.15
N ALA A 147 -0.98 17.46 -11.26
CA ALA A 147 -0.86 16.59 -10.09
C ALA A 147 -0.56 15.15 -10.50
N LEU A 148 -1.37 14.58 -11.39
CA LEU A 148 -1.23 13.21 -11.87
C LEU A 148 0.01 13.05 -12.77
N GLY A 149 0.37 14.07 -13.56
CA GLY A 149 1.62 14.09 -14.32
C GLY A 149 2.86 14.07 -13.43
N THR A 150 2.86 14.86 -12.34
CA THR A 150 3.95 14.88 -11.35
C THR A 150 4.06 13.53 -10.62
N ALA A 151 2.93 12.96 -10.22
CA ALA A 151 2.88 11.66 -9.57
C ALA A 151 3.44 10.55 -10.47
N PHE A 152 3.04 10.52 -11.75
CA PHE A 152 3.58 9.58 -12.74
C PHE A 152 5.11 9.67 -12.83
N GLN A 153 5.66 10.88 -12.97
CA GLN A 153 7.10 11.07 -13.07
C GLN A 153 7.85 10.64 -11.80
N LEU A 154 7.33 10.96 -10.62
CA LEU A 154 7.94 10.56 -9.35
C LEU A 154 7.92 9.04 -9.18
N LEU A 155 6.79 8.39 -9.48
CA LEU A 155 6.64 6.93 -9.38
C LEU A 155 7.55 6.21 -10.38
N ASP A 156 7.51 6.59 -11.65
CA ASP A 156 8.35 5.99 -12.70
C ASP A 156 9.84 6.12 -12.36
N SER A 157 10.25 7.31 -11.93
CA SER A 157 11.63 7.58 -11.54
C SER A 157 12.06 6.78 -10.31
N ASP A 158 11.17 6.59 -9.32
CA ASP A 158 11.47 5.81 -8.13
C ASP A 158 11.54 4.31 -8.40
N MET A 159 10.56 3.78 -9.14
CA MET A 159 10.51 2.38 -9.54
C MET A 159 11.71 1.98 -10.41
N ALA A 160 12.14 2.85 -11.34
CA ALA A 160 13.30 2.62 -12.19
C ALA A 160 14.62 2.52 -11.41
N ARG A 161 14.68 3.06 -10.18
CA ARG A 161 15.86 2.99 -9.31
C ARG A 161 15.85 1.83 -8.34
N LEU A 162 14.77 1.05 -8.26
CA LEU A 162 14.70 -0.10 -7.37
C LEU A 162 15.66 -1.20 -7.85
N GLU A 163 16.42 -1.76 -6.91
CA GLU A 163 17.15 -3.01 -7.12
C GLU A 163 16.18 -4.20 -7.17
N ASP A 164 16.59 -5.32 -7.77
CA ASP A 164 15.71 -6.48 -8.02
C ASP A 164 15.03 -6.99 -6.75
N ALA A 165 15.80 -7.17 -5.66
CA ALA A 165 15.25 -7.63 -4.39
C ALA A 165 14.27 -6.63 -3.75
N ALA A 166 14.50 -5.32 -3.93
CA ALA A 166 13.59 -4.29 -3.45
C ALA A 166 12.32 -4.24 -4.30
N ARG A 167 12.43 -4.41 -5.62
CA ARG A 167 11.31 -4.42 -6.57
C ARG A 167 10.30 -5.52 -6.27
N GLU A 168 10.78 -6.75 -6.06
CA GLU A 168 9.92 -7.92 -5.75
C GLU A 168 9.16 -7.77 -4.43
N ARG A 169 9.64 -6.91 -3.53
CA ARG A 169 9.11 -6.74 -2.17
C ARG A 169 8.44 -5.39 -1.94
N SER A 170 8.51 -4.49 -2.93
CA SER A 170 7.91 -3.17 -2.84
C SER A 170 6.44 -3.23 -3.22
N ARG A 171 5.65 -2.31 -2.65
CA ARG A 171 4.27 -2.05 -3.03
C ARG A 171 4.00 -0.57 -2.90
N TYR A 172 3.27 -0.02 -3.86
CA TYR A 172 2.91 1.40 -3.88
C TYR A 172 1.44 1.58 -3.59
N GLU A 173 1.13 2.43 -2.62
CA GLU A 173 -0.23 2.87 -2.29
C GLU A 173 -0.33 4.37 -2.54
N VAL A 174 -1.13 4.77 -3.53
CA VAL A 174 -1.29 6.17 -3.92
C VAL A 174 -2.65 6.67 -3.44
N PHE A 175 -2.67 7.81 -2.75
CA PHE A 175 -3.88 8.45 -2.23
C PHE A 175 -4.05 9.82 -2.86
N PHE A 176 -5.10 9.97 -3.66
CA PHE A 176 -5.49 11.26 -4.24
C PHE A 176 -6.64 11.87 -3.45
N VAL A 177 -6.37 13.02 -2.82
CA VAL A 177 -7.30 13.70 -1.90
C VAL A 177 -7.74 15.02 -2.55
N SER A 178 -9.04 15.19 -2.78
CA SER A 178 -9.60 16.40 -3.39
C SER A 178 -10.99 16.73 -2.82
N ASP A 179 -11.37 17.99 -2.91
CA ASP A 179 -12.71 18.50 -2.54
C ASP A 179 -13.52 19.02 -3.73
N GLY A 180 -12.93 19.05 -4.92
CA GLY A 180 -13.55 19.61 -6.12
C GLY A 180 -13.13 18.91 -7.41
N SER A 181 -13.81 19.24 -8.49
CA SER A 181 -13.52 18.75 -9.84
C SER A 181 -12.39 19.56 -10.48
N PRO A 182 -11.78 19.07 -11.58
CA PRO A 182 -10.76 19.81 -12.32
C PRO A 182 -11.21 21.24 -12.71
N ASP A 183 -10.42 22.24 -12.34
CA ASP A 183 -10.64 23.66 -12.61
C ASP A 183 -9.29 24.36 -12.91
N PRO A 184 -9.11 25.15 -13.99
CA PRO A 184 -10.06 25.35 -15.07
C PRO A 184 -10.23 24.05 -15.83
N CYS A 185 -11.47 23.75 -16.16
CA CYS A 185 -11.77 22.57 -16.94
C CYS A 185 -11.34 22.77 -18.40
N ALA A 186 -10.42 21.91 -18.85
CA ALA A 186 -9.79 22.02 -20.17
C ALA A 186 -9.77 20.66 -20.85
N ALA A 187 -10.50 20.55 -21.97
CA ALA A 187 -10.68 19.28 -22.68
C ALA A 187 -9.36 18.60 -23.08
N ASN A 188 -9.31 17.29 -22.85
CA ASN A 188 -8.16 16.40 -23.01
C ASN A 188 -6.94 16.72 -22.14
N SER A 189 -7.05 17.60 -21.15
CA SER A 189 -5.92 17.98 -20.31
C SER A 189 -6.28 17.98 -18.84
N ASN A 190 -7.25 18.80 -18.42
CA ASN A 190 -7.73 18.95 -17.06
C ASN A 190 -9.26 18.80 -17.03
N ASP A 191 -9.73 17.62 -17.41
CA ASP A 191 -11.14 17.20 -17.46
C ASP A 191 -11.33 15.78 -16.88
N PRO A 192 -12.56 15.36 -16.56
CA PRO A 192 -12.77 14.06 -15.93
C PRO A 192 -12.24 12.85 -16.71
N PRO A 193 -12.56 12.67 -18.01
CA PRO A 193 -11.94 11.62 -18.81
C PRO A 193 -10.40 11.64 -18.81
N SER A 194 -9.78 12.82 -18.84
CA SER A 194 -8.31 12.94 -18.80
C SER A 194 -7.69 12.50 -17.48
N ALA A 195 -8.37 12.74 -16.36
CA ALA A 195 -7.93 12.32 -15.04
C ALA A 195 -7.95 10.79 -14.92
N VAL A 196 -9.02 10.13 -15.37
CA VAL A 196 -9.13 8.67 -15.38
C VAL A 196 -8.04 8.06 -16.26
N ARG A 197 -7.84 8.59 -17.48
CA ARG A 197 -6.72 8.16 -18.35
C ARG A 197 -5.36 8.39 -17.70
N ALA A 198 -5.20 9.43 -16.89
CA ALA A 198 -3.95 9.67 -16.18
C ALA A 198 -3.71 8.64 -15.07
N VAL A 199 -4.75 8.23 -14.35
CA VAL A 199 -4.66 7.11 -13.39
C VAL A 199 -4.34 5.79 -14.10
N GLU A 200 -4.98 5.49 -15.24
CA GLU A 200 -4.65 4.30 -16.04
C GLU A 200 -3.16 4.28 -16.44
N ARG A 201 -2.59 5.43 -16.79
CA ARG A 201 -1.14 5.54 -17.07
C ARG A 201 -0.29 5.28 -15.81
N ILE A 202 -0.70 5.80 -14.66
CA ILE A 202 0.01 5.58 -13.38
C ILE A 202 -0.01 4.10 -13.01
N VAL A 203 -1.16 3.44 -13.05
CA VAL A 203 -1.28 2.00 -12.77
C VAL A 203 -0.53 1.17 -13.83
N GLY A 204 -0.45 1.65 -15.08
CA GLY A 204 0.37 1.06 -16.13
C GLY A 204 1.87 0.96 -15.80
N LEU A 205 2.37 1.73 -14.82
CA LEU A 205 3.75 1.60 -14.32
C LEU A 205 3.97 0.28 -13.56
N ALA A 206 2.94 -0.27 -12.92
CA ALA A 206 3.06 -1.51 -12.14
C ALA A 206 3.57 -2.70 -12.96
N PRO A 207 2.92 -3.09 -14.07
CA PRO A 207 3.44 -4.17 -14.92
C PRO A 207 4.71 -3.78 -15.67
N LEU A 208 4.94 -2.49 -15.94
CA LEU A 208 6.17 -2.00 -16.59
C LEU A 208 7.40 -2.24 -15.71
N HIS A 209 7.28 -1.94 -14.41
CA HIS A 209 8.37 -2.05 -13.44
C HIS A 209 8.32 -3.32 -12.60
N GLY A 210 7.31 -4.17 -12.76
CA GLY A 210 7.15 -5.40 -11.97
C GLY A 210 6.88 -5.14 -10.48
N VAL A 211 6.21 -4.04 -10.14
CA VAL A 211 5.88 -3.69 -8.75
C VAL A 211 4.37 -3.44 -8.60
N PRO A 212 3.68 -4.02 -7.60
CA PRO A 212 2.28 -3.70 -7.32
C PRO A 212 2.07 -2.21 -7.02
N LEU A 213 1.02 -1.62 -7.61
CA LEU A 213 0.54 -0.27 -7.32
C LEU A 213 -0.97 -0.26 -7.23
N THR A 214 -1.51 0.37 -6.20
CA THR A 214 -2.93 0.67 -6.04
C THR A 214 -3.14 2.18 -6.00
N PHE A 215 -4.22 2.66 -6.60
CA PHE A 215 -4.58 4.08 -6.58
C PHE A 215 -5.95 4.29 -5.93
N HIS A 216 -5.94 4.94 -4.77
CA HIS A 216 -7.11 5.28 -3.96
C HIS A 216 -7.48 6.74 -4.12
N THR A 217 -8.75 7.05 -3.86
CA THR A 217 -9.24 8.42 -3.84
C THR A 217 -10.02 8.74 -2.57
N ALA A 218 -9.88 9.96 -2.10
CA ALA A 218 -10.59 10.50 -0.95
C ALA A 218 -11.28 11.82 -1.35
N PHE A 219 -12.59 11.86 -1.22
CA PHE A 219 -13.41 13.04 -1.46
C PHE A 219 -13.71 13.75 -0.14
N VAL A 220 -13.27 15.01 -0.02
CA VAL A 220 -13.59 15.87 1.12
C VAL A 220 -14.77 16.75 0.73
N SER A 221 -15.90 16.62 1.42
CA SER A 221 -17.16 17.25 1.02
C SER A 221 -17.81 17.99 2.18
N THR A 222 -18.64 18.99 1.92
CA THR A 222 -19.49 19.60 2.96
C THR A 222 -20.93 19.06 2.89
N PRO A 223 -21.63 18.94 4.04
CA PRO A 223 -23.06 18.66 4.05
C PRO A 223 -23.79 19.71 3.20
N GLY A 224 -24.52 19.26 2.17
CA GLY A 224 -25.24 20.16 1.26
C GLY A 224 -24.39 20.79 0.15
N MET A 225 -23.13 20.39 -0.05
CA MET A 225 -22.34 20.71 -1.26
C MET A 225 -23.06 20.31 -2.57
N PHE A 226 -24.14 19.54 -2.43
CA PHE A 226 -25.00 19.09 -3.51
C PHE A 226 -25.91 20.17 -4.12
N THR A 227 -25.76 21.45 -3.78
CA THR A 227 -26.58 22.54 -4.34
C THR A 227 -25.75 23.70 -4.88
N PHE A 228 -24.71 23.41 -5.67
CA PHE A 228 -24.13 24.41 -6.57
C PHE A 228 -24.71 24.21 -7.97
N GLU A 229 -25.62 25.10 -8.35
CA GLU A 229 -26.06 25.25 -9.75
C GLU A 229 -24.87 25.75 -10.57
N LEU A 230 -24.33 24.88 -11.43
CA LEU A 230 -23.50 25.34 -12.54
C LEU A 230 -24.42 26.16 -13.45
N ASN A 231 -24.35 27.48 -13.36
CA ASN A 231 -25.05 28.35 -14.30
C ASN A 231 -24.55 28.01 -15.70
N ASN A 232 -25.46 27.53 -16.55
CA ASN A 232 -25.28 27.40 -18.00
C ASN A 232 -25.11 28.79 -18.63
N GLY A 233 -23.97 29.42 -18.37
CA GLY A 233 -23.50 30.57 -19.13
C GLY A 233 -23.19 30.11 -20.55
N ASN A 234 -23.63 30.89 -21.54
CA ASN A 234 -23.48 30.65 -22.97
C ASN A 234 -22.02 30.66 -23.48
N ASP A 235 -21.10 29.99 -22.79
CA ASP A 235 -19.72 29.84 -23.23
C ASP A 235 -19.63 28.66 -24.19
N GLN A 236 -19.72 29.01 -25.47
CA GLN A 236 -19.34 28.13 -26.57
C GLN A 236 -17.86 27.74 -26.42
N GLY A 237 -17.58 26.61 -25.76
CA GLY A 237 -16.34 25.86 -25.98
C GLY A 237 -15.65 25.18 -24.79
N GLY A 238 -16.04 25.43 -23.54
CA GLY A 238 -15.25 24.95 -22.37
C GLY A 238 -16.04 24.20 -21.28
N ALA A 239 -17.04 24.85 -20.68
CA ALA A 239 -17.72 24.33 -19.49
C ALA A 239 -18.59 23.07 -19.73
N LYS A 240 -19.11 22.89 -20.94
CA LYS A 240 -19.97 21.74 -21.32
C LYS A 240 -19.27 20.37 -21.24
N ARG A 241 -17.93 20.32 -21.22
CA ARG A 241 -17.14 19.07 -21.30
C ARG A 241 -16.59 18.59 -19.95
N CYS A 242 -16.94 19.27 -18.86
CA CYS A 242 -16.46 18.96 -17.50
C CYS A 242 -17.29 17.89 -16.80
N CYS A 243 -18.22 17.29 -17.54
CA CYS A 243 -19.02 16.18 -17.11
C CYS A 243 -18.47 14.87 -17.68
N LEU A 244 -18.78 13.78 -17.00
CA LEU A 244 -18.41 12.44 -17.46
C LEU A 244 -19.04 12.18 -18.82
N GLY A 245 -18.19 12.04 -19.85
CA GLY A 245 -18.64 11.74 -21.21
C GLY A 245 -19.15 10.30 -21.33
N VAL A 246 -20.23 10.13 -22.09
CA VAL A 246 -21.04 8.90 -22.25
C VAL A 246 -20.37 7.72 -22.99
N ASP A 247 -19.07 7.77 -23.27
CA ASP A 247 -18.42 6.81 -24.18
C ASP A 247 -17.81 5.56 -23.51
N ARG A 248 -18.07 5.31 -22.22
CA ARG A 248 -17.69 4.05 -21.54
C ARG A 248 -18.90 3.42 -20.82
N PRO A 249 -19.34 2.22 -21.21
CA PRO A 249 -20.30 1.45 -20.43
C PRO A 249 -19.60 0.57 -19.36
N PRO A 250 -20.23 0.33 -18.19
CA PRO A 250 -21.46 0.94 -17.70
C PRO A 250 -21.12 2.03 -16.67
N LEU A 251 -21.62 3.26 -16.85
CA LEU A 251 -22.31 4.00 -15.78
C LEU A 251 -23.00 5.22 -16.41
N SER A 252 -24.29 5.04 -16.68
CA SER A 252 -25.26 6.12 -16.80
C SER A 252 -25.43 6.77 -15.43
N MET A 253 -25.19 8.08 -15.35
CA MET A 253 -25.85 9.10 -14.51
C MET A 253 -24.86 10.18 -14.05
N VAL A 254 -24.45 11.02 -15.00
CA VAL A 254 -24.54 12.47 -14.83
C VAL A 254 -25.25 12.95 -16.09
N GLY A 255 -26.32 13.73 -15.93
CA GLY A 255 -27.17 14.16 -17.04
C GLY A 255 -26.38 14.78 -18.18
N ASP A 256 -26.98 14.76 -19.36
CA ASP A 256 -26.49 15.51 -20.51
C ASP A 256 -26.19 16.94 -20.04
N CYS A 257 -24.93 17.39 -20.11
CA CYS A 257 -24.51 18.71 -19.60
C CYS A 257 -24.97 19.87 -20.47
N ASP A 258 -25.98 19.56 -21.28
CA ASP A 258 -26.64 20.42 -22.21
C ASP A 258 -27.87 21.07 -21.57
N ASP A 259 -28.53 20.45 -20.57
CA ASP A 259 -29.84 20.96 -20.11
C ASP A 259 -30.18 20.82 -18.60
N ASP A 260 -29.43 20.07 -17.77
CA ASP A 260 -29.73 19.94 -16.33
C ASP A 260 -28.71 20.67 -15.43
N PRO A 261 -29.12 21.25 -14.29
CA PRO A 261 -28.20 21.78 -13.30
C PRO A 261 -27.35 20.64 -12.74
N VAL A 262 -26.12 20.50 -13.26
CA VAL A 262 -25.19 19.50 -12.79
C VAL A 262 -24.53 19.97 -11.51
N ASN A 263 -24.64 19.14 -10.50
CA ASN A 263 -24.11 19.36 -9.18
C ASN A 263 -22.61 19.04 -9.14
N ALA A 264 -21.77 20.06 -8.90
CA ALA A 264 -20.32 19.93 -8.88
C ALA A 264 -19.81 18.85 -7.89
N GLY A 265 -20.49 18.68 -6.74
CA GLY A 265 -20.16 17.64 -5.78
C GLY A 265 -20.46 16.23 -6.30
N GLU A 266 -21.52 16.04 -7.08
CA GLU A 266 -21.85 14.75 -7.71
C GLU A 266 -20.87 14.39 -8.81
N VAL A 267 -20.47 15.36 -9.64
CA VAL A 267 -19.43 15.18 -10.67
C VAL A 267 -18.12 14.78 -10.00
N THR A 268 -17.70 15.50 -8.95
CA THR A 268 -16.48 15.24 -8.21
C THR A 268 -16.48 13.86 -7.55
N ARG A 269 -17.60 13.47 -6.95
CA ARG A 269 -17.78 12.13 -6.39
C ARG A 269 -17.65 11.05 -7.46
N ALA A 270 -18.27 11.27 -8.62
CA ALA A 270 -18.30 10.29 -9.70
C ALA A 270 -16.91 10.11 -10.34
N ILE A 271 -16.21 11.20 -10.67
CA ILE A 271 -14.84 11.14 -11.21
C ILE A 271 -13.86 10.50 -10.22
N LEU A 272 -13.91 10.87 -8.93
CA LEU A 272 -13.00 10.29 -7.93
C LEU A 272 -13.27 8.79 -7.73
N ARG A 273 -14.53 8.36 -7.83
CA ARG A 273 -14.86 6.93 -7.84
C ARG A 273 -14.29 6.22 -9.06
N GLU A 274 -14.49 6.76 -10.26
CA GLU A 274 -13.96 6.17 -11.50
C GLU A 274 -12.42 6.12 -11.49
N MET A 275 -11.76 7.14 -10.94
CA MET A 275 -10.31 7.14 -10.73
C MET A 275 -9.86 6.02 -9.79
N ALA A 276 -10.55 5.78 -8.67
CA ALA A 276 -10.21 4.67 -7.79
C ALA A 276 -10.47 3.30 -8.46
N GLU A 277 -11.56 3.16 -9.21
CA GLU A 277 -11.88 1.94 -9.94
C GLU A 277 -10.84 1.64 -11.03
N ALA A 278 -10.47 2.63 -11.85
CA ALA A 278 -9.36 2.53 -12.81
C ALA A 278 -8.01 2.27 -12.10
N GLY A 279 -7.90 2.74 -10.86
CA GLY A 279 -6.80 2.56 -9.93
C GLY A 279 -6.65 1.17 -9.30
N GLY A 280 -7.67 0.33 -9.42
CA GLY A 280 -7.79 -0.91 -8.64
C GLY A 280 -7.90 -0.68 -7.12
N GLY A 281 -8.19 0.55 -6.70
CA GLY A 281 -8.21 0.96 -5.30
C GLY A 281 -9.62 1.21 -4.75
N THR A 282 -9.68 2.07 -3.75
CA THR A 282 -10.91 2.36 -2.99
C THR A 282 -11.22 3.85 -3.05
N PHE A 283 -12.50 4.17 -3.24
CA PHE A 283 -13.04 5.51 -3.09
C PHE A 283 -13.64 5.66 -1.68
N LYS A 284 -13.29 6.75 -0.99
CA LYS A 284 -13.98 7.15 0.24
C LYS A 284 -14.42 8.60 0.19
N GLN A 285 -15.57 8.87 0.79
CA GLN A 285 -16.08 10.21 0.99
C GLN A 285 -16.06 10.54 2.48
N PHE A 286 -15.62 11.74 2.82
CA PHE A 286 -15.62 12.29 4.16
C PHE A 286 -16.46 13.57 4.13
N GLU A 287 -17.52 13.62 4.93
CA GLU A 287 -18.35 14.83 5.05
C GLU A 287 -17.77 15.77 6.13
N ASN A 288 -17.96 17.07 5.95
CA ASN A 288 -17.50 18.08 6.90
C ASN A 288 -18.24 17.87 8.23
N GLY A 289 -17.48 17.47 9.25
CA GLY A 289 -18.03 16.98 10.51
C GLY A 289 -17.43 15.63 10.91
N ASP A 290 -17.10 14.78 9.94
CA ASP A 290 -16.49 13.47 10.16
C ASP A 290 -14.98 13.56 10.35
N SER A 291 -14.42 12.57 11.06
CA SER A 291 -12.98 12.37 11.13
C SER A 291 -12.48 11.74 9.82
N ILE A 292 -11.55 12.39 9.13
CA ILE A 292 -10.83 11.77 8.01
C ILE A 292 -9.88 10.73 8.62
N ASN A 293 -9.97 9.49 8.17
CA ASN A 293 -9.06 8.44 8.61
C ASN A 293 -8.53 7.64 7.41
N PHE A 294 -7.26 7.87 7.07
CA PHE A 294 -6.60 7.12 6.00
C PHE A 294 -6.24 5.69 6.42
N LEU A 295 -6.23 5.38 7.72
CA LEU A 295 -6.01 4.01 8.22
C LEU A 295 -7.16 3.06 7.93
N ASP A 296 -8.34 3.59 7.58
CA ASP A 296 -9.45 2.75 7.18
C ASP A 296 -9.29 2.20 5.75
N PHE A 297 -8.33 2.71 4.97
CA PHE A 297 -7.96 2.08 3.72
C PHE A 297 -7.13 0.83 4.04
N GLU A 298 -7.41 -0.26 3.34
CA GLU A 298 -6.63 -1.48 3.49
C GLU A 298 -5.23 -1.24 2.89
N PHE A 299 -4.29 -0.78 3.73
CA PHE A 299 -2.88 -0.95 3.45
C PHE A 299 -2.66 -2.47 3.44
N ALA A 300 -2.56 -3.07 2.26
CA ALA A 300 -2.37 -4.50 2.13
C ALA A 300 -1.20 -4.90 3.05
N GLU A 301 -1.49 -5.75 4.04
CA GLU A 301 -0.48 -6.19 5.01
C GLU A 301 0.77 -6.58 4.23
N ALA A 302 1.91 -5.97 4.57
CA ALA A 302 3.20 -6.35 4.03
C ALA A 302 3.39 -7.83 4.38
N ARG A 303 3.00 -8.72 3.46
CA ARG A 303 3.08 -10.16 3.67
C ARG A 303 4.54 -10.48 3.91
N ARG A 304 4.84 -10.99 5.10
CA ARG A 304 6.14 -11.57 5.43
C ARG A 304 6.40 -12.67 4.41
N LEU A 305 7.23 -12.39 3.41
CA LEU A 305 7.70 -13.38 2.46
C LEU A 305 8.95 -14.02 3.06
N PHE A 306 8.77 -15.17 3.70
CA PHE A 306 9.89 -16.01 4.08
C PHE A 306 10.46 -16.64 2.80
N ALA A 307 11.69 -16.29 2.44
CA ALA A 307 12.43 -16.95 1.38
C ALA A 307 13.31 -18.06 1.98
N LEU A 308 13.32 -19.23 1.33
CA LEU A 308 14.22 -20.32 1.71
C LEU A 308 15.63 -20.03 1.17
N SER A 309 16.58 -19.68 2.03
CA SER A 309 17.95 -19.35 1.59
C SER A 309 18.79 -20.59 1.27
N TYR A 310 18.72 -21.64 2.09
CA TYR A 310 19.51 -22.87 1.90
C TYR A 310 18.76 -24.12 2.41
N PHE A 311 18.96 -25.25 1.73
CA PHE A 311 18.45 -26.57 2.12
C PHE A 311 19.63 -27.48 2.44
N MET A 312 19.67 -28.06 3.64
CA MET A 312 20.70 -28.99 4.07
C MET A 312 20.05 -30.31 4.51
N ALA A 313 20.60 -31.41 4.03
CA ALA A 313 20.23 -32.75 4.43
C ALA A 313 21.46 -33.44 5.03
N SER A 314 21.29 -34.08 6.18
CA SER A 314 22.32 -34.89 6.83
C SER A 314 21.75 -36.26 7.16
N ASN A 315 22.54 -37.32 6.93
CA ASN A 315 22.20 -38.65 7.40
C ASN A 315 22.64 -38.79 8.86
N LEU A 316 21.71 -39.09 9.76
CA LEU A 316 21.99 -39.28 11.19
C LEU A 316 22.41 -40.70 11.54
N ASN A 317 22.15 -41.67 10.66
CA ASN A 317 22.48 -43.08 10.85
C ASN A 317 23.85 -43.43 10.21
N ALA A 318 24.74 -42.44 10.17
CA ALA A 318 25.97 -42.50 9.39
C ALA A 318 27.11 -41.80 10.14
N VAL A 319 28.11 -42.59 10.56
CA VAL A 319 29.30 -42.08 11.24
C VAL A 319 30.47 -42.00 10.24
N PRO A 320 31.16 -40.85 10.12
CA PRO A 320 32.33 -40.74 9.27
C PRO A 320 33.53 -41.48 9.90
N ALA A 321 34.09 -42.46 9.16
CA ALA A 321 35.37 -43.10 9.44
C ALA A 321 36.46 -42.55 8.51
N MET A 322 37.72 -42.94 8.76
CA MET A 322 38.87 -42.41 8.00
C MET A 322 38.77 -42.59 6.47
N ASP A 323 38.10 -43.62 5.99
CA ASP A 323 38.02 -43.98 4.56
C ASP A 323 36.60 -44.26 4.05
N ARG A 324 35.59 -44.27 4.92
CA ARG A 324 34.21 -44.62 4.58
C ARG A 324 33.20 -44.03 5.55
N VAL A 325 31.94 -44.08 5.17
CA VAL A 325 30.81 -43.84 6.07
C VAL A 325 30.35 -45.20 6.59
N LEU A 326 30.24 -45.33 7.92
CA LEU A 326 29.77 -46.54 8.59
C LEU A 326 28.35 -46.32 9.08
N ALA A 327 27.55 -47.39 9.07
CA ALA A 327 26.19 -47.36 9.58
C ALA A 327 26.21 -47.23 11.12
N ASP A 328 25.27 -46.43 11.62
CA ASP A 328 24.94 -46.25 13.03
C ASP A 328 23.43 -46.45 13.12
N SER A 329 23.01 -47.72 13.29
CA SER A 329 21.62 -48.13 13.10
C SER A 329 20.67 -47.57 14.16
N ASP A 330 21.17 -47.21 15.35
CA ASP A 330 20.38 -46.66 16.44
C ASP A 330 20.67 -45.18 16.75
N ALA A 331 21.54 -44.56 15.96
CA ALA A 331 21.92 -43.14 16.03
C ALA A 331 22.49 -42.76 17.41
N ASP A 332 23.22 -43.68 18.06
CA ASP A 332 23.84 -43.45 19.36
C ASP A 332 25.23 -42.81 19.25
N GLY A 333 25.74 -42.64 18.03
CA GLY A 333 27.05 -42.09 17.71
C GLY A 333 28.16 -43.14 17.63
N LEU A 334 27.82 -44.43 17.70
CA LEU A 334 28.73 -45.56 17.52
C LEU A 334 28.40 -46.31 16.24
N THR A 335 29.40 -46.96 15.67
CA THR A 335 29.21 -47.80 14.49
C THR A 335 28.72 -49.19 14.91
N ASP A 336 27.85 -49.79 14.11
CA ASP A 336 27.42 -51.19 14.28
C ASP A 336 28.58 -52.21 14.31
#